data_AF-A0AA43DAR0-F1
#
_entry.id   AF-A0AA43DAR0-F1
#
_cell.length_a   1.000
_cell.length_b   1.000
_cell.length_c   1.000
_cell.angle_alpha   90.00
_cell.angle_beta   90.00
_cell.angle_gamma   90.00
#
_symmetry.space_group_name_H-M   'P 1'
#
loop_
_entity.id
_entity.type
_entity.pdbx_description
1 polymer ?
#
loop_
_entity_poly.entity_id
_entity_poly.type
_entity_poly.pdbx_seq_one_letter_code
_entity_poly.pdbx_strand_id
1 'polypeptide(L)'
;SILFYAFILHMRIIPKMQGLFAYNFATIFGLGSVVMTYYGVNYYLSGLHSYAAGDPVPIPQWVYIVITSILIISILAFWKKRMHNITT
;
A
#
# COMPACT_ATOMS: atom_id res chain seq x y z
N SER A 1 5.82 4.01 9.66
CA SER A 1 5.97 2.75 8.88
C SER A 1 6.01 1.49 9.73
N ILE A 2 6.74 1.44 10.85
CA ILE A 2 6.83 0.22 11.70
C ILE A 2 5.49 -0.25 12.27
N LEU A 3 4.59 0.68 12.61
CA LEU A 3 3.24 0.37 13.11
C LEU A 3 2.40 -0.40 12.08
N PHE A 4 2.51 -0.08 10.80
CA PHE A 4 1.82 -0.80 9.73
C PHE A 4 2.34 -2.24 9.61
N TYR A 5 3.67 -2.44 9.64
CA TYR A 5 4.25 -3.78 9.61
C TYR A 5 3.89 -4.60 10.85
N ALA A 6 3.92 -4.00 12.03
CA ALA A 6 3.48 -4.66 13.26
C ALA A 6 2.01 -5.08 13.17
N PHE A 7 1.13 -4.21 12.65
CA PHE A 7 -0.28 -4.53 12.43
C PHE A 7 -0.46 -5.70 11.44
N ILE A 8 0.25 -5.68 10.31
CA ILE A 8 0.20 -6.76 9.30
C ILE A 8 0.63 -8.10 9.91
N LEU A 9 1.65 -8.11 10.77
CA LEU A 9 2.06 -9.32 11.49
C LEU A 9 0.97 -9.83 12.44
N HIS A 10 0.29 -8.92 13.16
CA HIS A 10 -0.79 -9.30 14.07
C HIS A 10 -2.05 -9.82 13.35
N MET A 11 -2.28 -9.44 12.08
CA MET A 11 -3.39 -9.98 11.27
C MET A 11 -3.34 -11.50 11.15
N ARG A 12 -2.15 -12.13 11.27
CA ARG A 12 -1.98 -13.59 11.23
C ARG A 12 -2.65 -14.31 12.40
N ILE A 13 -2.79 -13.63 13.54
CA ILE A 13 -3.34 -14.21 14.79
C ILE A 13 -4.86 -14.00 14.86
N ILE A 14 -5.40 -13.07 14.07
CA ILE A 14 -6.83 -12.72 14.09
C ILE A 14 -7.60 -13.68 13.18
N PRO A 15 -8.54 -14.50 13.70
CA PRO A 15 -9.17 -15.58 12.93
C PRO A 15 -10.01 -15.13 11.73
N LYS A 16 -10.40 -13.85 11.67
CA LYS A 16 -11.10 -13.24 10.52
C LYS A 16 -10.15 -12.63 9.46
N MET A 17 -8.87 -12.44 9.79
CA MET A 17 -7.88 -11.74 8.95
C MET A 17 -6.66 -12.61 8.59
N GLN A 18 -6.62 -13.86 9.08
CA GLN A 18 -5.54 -14.83 8.91
C GLN A 18 -5.36 -15.41 7.48
N GLY A 19 -6.12 -14.95 6.49
CA GLY A 19 -6.05 -15.50 5.13
C GLY A 19 -4.89 -14.94 4.30
N LEU A 20 -4.29 -15.78 3.45
CA LEU A 20 -3.14 -15.41 2.61
C LEU A 20 -3.40 -14.16 1.76
N PHE A 21 -4.62 -14.03 1.22
CA PHE A 21 -5.03 -12.83 0.49
C PHE A 21 -5.00 -11.56 1.35
N ALA A 22 -5.52 -11.62 2.58
CA ALA A 22 -5.59 -10.45 3.45
C ALA A 22 -4.18 -10.00 3.88
N TYR A 23 -3.29 -10.94 4.15
CA TYR A 23 -1.88 -10.67 4.45
C TYR A 23 -1.13 -10.05 3.26
N ASN A 24 -1.26 -10.62 2.07
CA ASN A 24 -0.61 -10.10 0.86
C ASN A 24 -1.13 -8.71 0.49
N PHE A 25 -2.45 -8.52 0.55
CA PHE A 25 -3.07 -7.21 0.32
C PHE A 25 -2.57 -6.18 1.33
N ALA A 26 -2.61 -6.48 2.63
CA ALA A 26 -2.13 -5.57 3.67
C ALA A 26 -0.62 -5.25 3.54
N THR A 27 0.20 -6.19 3.09
CA THR A 27 1.64 -5.98 2.81
C THR A 27 1.86 -4.91 1.74
N ILE A 28 1.03 -4.87 0.69
CA ILE A 28 1.09 -3.82 -0.34
C ILE A 28 0.80 -2.44 0.27
N PHE A 29 -0.19 -2.33 1.15
CA PHE A 29 -0.47 -1.08 1.88
C PHE A 29 0.66 -0.69 2.84
N GLY A 30 1.28 -1.67 3.51
CA GLY A 30 2.46 -1.46 4.35
C GLY A 30 3.63 -0.86 3.56
N LEU A 31 3.88 -1.36 2.36
CA LEU A 31 4.89 -0.82 1.45
C LEU A 31 4.50 0.61 1.01
N GLY A 32 3.23 0.84 0.66
CA GLY A 32 2.69 2.16 0.36
C GLY A 32 2.89 3.17 1.50
N SER A 33 2.76 2.75 2.76
CA SER A 33 3.03 3.58 3.94
C SER A 33 4.49 4.03 4.00
N VAL A 34 5.45 3.13 3.72
CA VAL A 34 6.88 3.50 3.65
C VAL A 34 7.12 4.54 2.56
N VAL A 35 6.60 4.29 1.35
CA VAL A 35 6.71 5.19 0.20
C VAL A 35 6.10 6.56 0.52
N MET A 36 4.94 6.61 1.18
CA MET A 36 4.30 7.86 1.62
C MET A 36 5.14 8.60 2.67
N THR A 37 5.73 7.90 3.64
CA THR A 37 6.58 8.56 4.64
C THR A 37 7.88 9.09 4.05
N TYR A 38 8.44 8.42 3.03
CA TYR A 38 9.68 8.86 2.40
C TYR A 38 9.43 9.90 1.30
N TYR A 39 8.56 9.63 0.34
CA TYR A 39 8.28 10.55 -0.76
C TYR A 39 7.19 11.55 -0.39
N GLY A 40 6.05 11.06 0.11
CA GLY A 40 4.90 11.88 0.49
C GLY A 40 5.26 13.00 1.45
N VAL A 41 5.85 12.69 2.60
CA VAL A 41 6.23 13.73 3.57
C VAL A 41 7.39 14.58 3.05
N ASN A 42 8.50 13.98 2.62
CA ASN A 42 9.70 14.77 2.30
C ASN A 42 9.56 15.65 1.04
N TYR A 43 8.73 15.28 0.07
CA TYR A 43 8.62 16.01 -1.20
C TYR A 43 7.24 16.63 -1.45
N TYR A 44 6.16 16.10 -0.86
CA TYR A 44 4.80 16.59 -1.12
C TYR A 44 4.13 17.30 0.07
N LEU A 45 4.48 16.99 1.33
CA LEU A 45 3.93 17.67 2.52
C LEU A 45 4.93 18.61 3.24
N SER A 46 6.25 18.41 3.15
CA SER A 46 7.27 19.21 3.85
C SER A 46 7.57 20.58 3.22
N GLY A 47 6.59 21.19 2.54
CA GLY A 47 6.71 22.49 1.88
C GLY A 47 7.03 23.70 2.80
N LEU A 48 7.23 23.50 4.10
CA LEU A 48 7.53 24.55 5.09
C LEU A 48 9.02 24.65 5.49
N HIS A 49 9.89 23.74 5.06
CA HIS A 49 11.35 23.86 5.25
C HIS A 49 12.05 23.71 3.90
N SER A 50 12.43 24.84 3.31
CA SER A 50 13.23 25.21 2.11
C SER A 50 13.76 24.19 1.06
N TYR A 51 13.48 22.89 1.14
CA TYR A 51 13.83 21.91 0.12
C TYR A 51 12.80 21.82 -1.03
N ALA A 52 11.61 22.40 -0.85
CA ALA A 52 10.52 22.41 -1.83
C ALA A 52 10.21 23.83 -2.38
N ALA A 53 11.18 24.75 -2.32
CA ALA A 53 11.04 26.11 -2.86
C ALA A 53 11.18 26.19 -4.40
N GLY A 54 11.38 25.06 -5.07
CA GLY A 54 11.32 24.93 -6.53
C GLY A 54 10.13 24.05 -6.91
N ASP A 55 9.51 24.37 -8.06
CA ASP A 55 8.26 23.81 -8.59
C ASP A 55 7.90 22.39 -8.10
N PRO A 56 6.64 22.16 -7.68
CA PRO A 56 6.22 20.87 -7.14
C PRO A 56 6.63 19.76 -8.10
N VAL A 57 7.45 18.82 -7.62
CA VAL A 57 7.91 17.69 -8.43
C VAL A 57 6.65 16.95 -8.88
N PRO A 58 6.32 16.97 -10.19
CA PRO A 58 5.11 16.35 -10.66
C PRO A 58 5.21 14.85 -10.40
N ILE A 59 4.14 14.28 -9.83
CA ILE A 59 4.07 12.84 -9.61
C ILE A 59 4.27 12.17 -10.99
N PRO A 60 5.30 11.32 -11.15
CA PRO A 60 5.57 10.71 -12.43
C PRO A 60 4.37 9.88 -12.93
N GLN A 61 4.08 9.94 -14.22
CA GLN A 61 2.92 9.25 -14.80
C GLN A 61 2.93 7.73 -14.54
N TRP A 62 4.11 7.12 -14.42
CA TRP A 62 4.26 5.69 -14.12
C TRP A 62 3.69 5.30 -12.75
N VAL A 63 3.65 6.22 -11.78
CA VAL A 63 3.08 5.96 -10.45
C VAL A 63 1.59 5.66 -10.54
N TYR A 64 0.85 6.42 -11.35
CA TYR A 64 -0.58 6.19 -11.58
C TYR A 64 -0.84 4.84 -12.25
N ILE A 65 0.02 4.44 -13.19
CA ILE A 65 -0.07 3.15 -13.87
C ILE A 65 0.15 2.01 -12.86
N VAL A 66 1.18 2.13 -12.01
CA VAL A 66 1.49 1.14 -10.96
C VAL A 66 0.33 1.02 -9.97
N ILE A 67 -0.19 2.13 -9.43
CA ILE A 67 -1.32 2.11 -8.49
C ILE A 67 -2.56 1.46 -9.15
N THR A 68 -2.86 1.83 -10.38
CA THR A 68 -3.99 1.26 -11.13
C THR A 68 -3.81 -0.24 -11.36
N SER A 69 -2.61 -0.69 -11.72
CA SER A 69 -2.31 -2.11 -11.91
C SER A 69 -2.47 -2.91 -10.62
N ILE A 70 -2.00 -2.39 -9.49
CA ILE A 70 -2.12 -3.02 -8.17
C ILE A 70 -3.58 -3.12 -7.75
N LEU A 71 -4.38 -2.08 -8.01
CA LEU A 71 -5.82 -2.10 -7.75
C LEU A 71 -6.53 -3.17 -8.58
N ILE A 72 -6.24 -3.25 -9.89
CA ILE A 72 -6.81 -4.27 -10.78
C ILE A 72 -6.44 -5.67 -10.28
N ILE A 73 -5.16 -5.92 -9.97
CA ILE A 73 -4.69 -7.22 -9.46
C ILE A 73 -5.39 -7.56 -8.14
N SER A 74 -5.55 -6.58 -7.25
CA SER A 74 -6.22 -6.78 -5.96
C SER A 74 -7.70 -7.13 -6.13
N ILE A 75 -8.41 -6.47 -7.05
CA ILE A 75 -9.82 -6.74 -7.37
C ILE A 75 -9.96 -8.13 -7.99
N LEU A 76 -9.12 -8.47 -8.98
CA LEU A 76 -9.11 -9.78 -9.62
C LEU A 76 -8.81 -10.89 -8.61
N ALA A 77 -7.84 -10.68 -7.71
CA ALA A 77 -7.52 -11.62 -6.65
C ALA A 77 -8.68 -11.77 -5.64
N PHE A 78 -9.40 -10.69 -5.32
CA PHE A 78 -10.59 -10.75 -4.48
C PHE A 78 -11.73 -11.56 -5.14
N TRP A 79 -11.98 -11.33 -6.43
CA TRP A 79 -13.00 -12.06 -7.19
C TRP A 79 -12.65 -13.54 -7.30
N LYS A 80 -11.38 -13.86 -7.61
CA LYS A 80 -10.89 -15.24 -7.68
C LYS A 80 -11.00 -15.95 -6.33
N LYS A 81 -10.68 -15.27 -5.22
CA LYS A 81 -10.85 -15.80 -3.87
C LYS A 81 -12.31 -16.15 -3.58
N ARG A 82 -13.24 -15.26 -3.97
CA ARG A 82 -14.69 -15.46 -3.80
C ARG A 82 -15.23 -16.62 -4.64
N MET A 83 -14.69 -16.79 -5.85
CA MET A 83 -15.15 -17.83 -6.78
C MET A 83 -14.65 -19.23 -6.42
N HIS A 84 -13.43 -19.34 -5.86
CA HIS A 84 -12.81 -20.64 -5.60
C HIS A 84 -12.90 -21.14 -4.15
N ASN A 85 -13.60 -20.46 -3.22
CA ASN A 85 -13.68 -20.86 -1.80
C ASN A 85 -12.34 -21.37 -1.23
N ILE A 86 -11.21 -20.76 -1.65
CA ILE A 86 -9.89 -21.24 -1.28
C ILE A 86 -9.69 -20.85 0.19
N THR A 87 -9.98 -21.79 1.08
CA THR A 87 -9.73 -21.71 2.51
C THR A 87 -8.24 -21.90 2.79
N THR A 88 -7.42 -20.91 2.43
CA THR A 88 -6.02 -20.78 2.87
C THR A 88 -5.64 -19.31 2.98
#